data_AF-A0A3D6CIX0-F1
#
_entry.id   AF-A0A3D6CIX0-F1
#
_cell.length_a   1.000
_cell.length_b   1.000
_cell.length_c   1.000
_cell.angle_alpha   90.00
_cell.angle_beta   90.00
_cell.angle_gamma   90.00
#
_symmetry.space_group_name_H-M   'P 1'
#
loop_
_entity.id
_entity.type
_entity.pdbx_description
1 polymer ?
#
loop_
_entity_poly.entity_id
_entity_poly.type
_entity_poly.pdbx_seq_one_letter_code
_entity_poly.pdbx_strand_id
1 'polypeptide(L)'
;GLELLIKKNEGKLQGWIAYTLSRSEQLTPGRTAAEPGINSGEWYSTPYDKTHDFSINASYQLSEKWKFNSNFVFQTGQPTNYPVGQYEVQGLNVPVYDDNKRNADRLPAYHRLDIAATLTPEKNKNRRWQGEWVFGIYNLYGRQNAASLAFRQNKETFKNEAVQTSIFGVVPSVTYNFKF
;
A
#
# COMPACT_ATOMS: atom_id res chain seq x y z
N GLY A 1 10.09 10.86 13.98
CA GLY A 1 9.91 10.98 12.53
C GLY A 1 9.77 12.44 12.14
N LEU A 2 9.65 12.72 10.85
CA LEU A 2 9.35 14.02 10.26
C LEU A 2 8.08 13.88 9.42
N GLU A 3 7.18 14.85 9.52
CA GLU A 3 5.94 14.89 8.73
C GLU A 3 5.81 16.26 8.07
N LEU A 4 5.51 16.27 6.78
CA LEU A 4 5.36 17.47 5.96
C LEU A 4 4.04 17.38 5.19
N LEU A 5 3.28 18.49 5.19
CA LEU A 5 2.05 18.62 4.43
C LEU A 5 2.04 19.98 3.72
N ILE A 6 1.90 19.94 2.40
CA ILE A 6 1.68 21.14 1.58
C ILE A 6 0.29 21.03 0.99
N LYS A 7 -0.55 22.03 1.22
CA LYS A 7 -1.96 22.04 0.81
C LYS A 7 -2.29 23.32 0.03
N LYS A 8 -3.00 23.15 -1.09
CA LYS A 8 -3.51 24.24 -1.92
C LYS A 8 -5.01 24.10 -2.10
N ASN A 9 -5.75 25.13 -1.68
CA ASN A 9 -7.23 25.12 -1.69
C ASN A 9 -7.86 26.10 -2.69
N GLU A 10 -7.04 26.83 -3.47
CA GLU A 10 -7.51 27.90 -4.33
C GLU A 10 -7.20 27.66 -5.81
N GLY A 11 -8.09 28.19 -6.66
CA GLY A 11 -8.03 28.07 -8.12
C GLY A 11 -8.56 26.73 -8.64
N LYS A 12 -8.33 26.49 -9.93
CA LYS A 12 -8.82 25.28 -10.64
C LYS A 12 -8.13 24.00 -10.20
N LEU A 13 -6.85 24.07 -9.84
CA LEU A 13 -6.08 22.93 -9.29
C LEU A 13 -5.97 23.09 -7.78
N GLN A 14 -6.57 22.16 -7.05
CA GLN A 14 -6.57 22.06 -5.60
C GLN A 14 -6.03 20.69 -5.19
N GLY A 15 -5.55 20.54 -3.97
CA GLY A 15 -4.99 19.29 -3.50
C GLY A 15 -3.97 19.45 -2.38
N TRP A 16 -3.30 18.36 -2.08
CA TRP A 16 -2.24 18.33 -1.09
C TRP A 16 -1.19 17.26 -1.42
N ILE A 17 0.01 17.49 -0.91
CA ILE A 17 1.14 16.56 -0.94
C ILE A 17 1.57 16.35 0.51
N ALA A 18 1.63 15.09 0.93
CA ALA A 18 2.08 14.70 2.25
C ALA A 18 3.30 13.78 2.12
N TYR A 19 4.25 13.96 3.03
CA TYR A 19 5.40 13.09 3.17
C TYR A 19 5.71 12.86 4.64
N THR A 20 5.82 11.59 5.03
CA THR A 20 6.21 11.17 6.36
C THR A 20 7.48 10.33 6.25
N LEU A 21 8.51 10.74 6.99
CA LEU A 21 9.72 9.98 7.25
C LEU A 21 9.64 9.48 8.70
N SER A 22 9.37 8.19 8.90
CA SER A 22 9.20 7.64 10.25
C SER A 22 10.02 6.36 10.44
N ARG A 23 10.24 5.94 11.68
CA ARG A 23 10.79 4.61 11.99
C ARG A 23 10.05 4.10 13.22
N SER A 24 9.53 2.90 13.14
CA SER A 24 8.77 2.22 14.18
C SER A 24 9.47 0.91 14.52
N GLU A 25 9.89 0.80 15.76
CA GLU A 25 10.59 -0.36 16.29
C GLU A 25 9.91 -0.85 17.56
N GLN A 26 10.05 -2.14 17.82
CA GLN A 26 9.55 -2.80 19.01
C GLN A 26 10.71 -3.54 19.69
N LEU A 27 10.72 -3.46 21.02
CA LEU A 27 11.58 -4.25 21.88
C LEU A 27 10.70 -5.22 22.64
N THR A 28 11.09 -6.48 22.72
CA THR A 28 10.37 -7.48 23.52
C THR A 28 11.38 -8.34 24.27
N PRO A 29 11.83 -7.86 25.44
CA PRO A 29 12.81 -8.60 26.24
C PRO A 29 12.20 -9.88 26.81
N GLY A 30 13.05 -10.83 27.20
CA GLY A 30 12.62 -12.00 27.97
C GLY A 30 12.07 -11.60 29.34
N ARG A 31 11.20 -12.45 29.92
CA ARG A 31 10.64 -12.19 31.26
C ARG A 31 11.65 -12.46 32.37
N THR A 32 12.69 -13.26 32.07
CA THR A 32 13.79 -13.61 32.97
C THR A 32 15.11 -13.54 32.22
N ALA A 33 16.24 -13.53 32.94
CA ALA A 33 17.57 -13.51 32.34
C ALA A 33 17.91 -14.76 31.50
N ALA A 34 17.16 -15.85 31.66
CA ALA A 34 17.32 -17.08 30.87
C ALA A 34 16.40 -17.13 29.64
N GLU A 35 15.43 -16.22 29.52
CA GLU A 35 14.54 -16.16 28.36
C GLU A 35 15.11 -15.21 27.30
N PRO A 36 15.24 -15.64 26.04
CA PRO A 36 15.85 -14.83 24.98
C PRO A 36 14.97 -13.65 24.51
N GLY A 37 13.66 -13.65 24.82
CA GLY A 37 12.73 -12.66 24.27
C GLY A 37 12.48 -12.86 22.77
N ILE A 38 11.96 -11.82 22.09
CA ILE A 38 11.84 -11.81 20.62
C ILE A 38 13.06 -11.11 20.05
N ASN A 39 13.59 -11.63 18.94
CA ASN A 39 14.78 -11.07 18.29
C ASN A 39 15.98 -11.02 19.26
N SER A 40 16.12 -12.05 20.11
CA SER A 40 17.14 -12.11 21.17
C SER A 40 17.14 -10.91 22.12
N GLY A 41 15.97 -10.29 22.32
CA GLY A 41 15.80 -9.14 23.20
C GLY A 41 16.26 -7.82 22.60
N GLU A 42 16.58 -7.79 21.31
CA GLU A 42 17.02 -6.60 20.57
C GLU A 42 15.86 -5.93 19.82
N TRP A 43 16.03 -4.64 19.51
CA TRP A 43 15.06 -3.88 18.73
C TRP A 43 14.86 -4.47 17.32
N TYR A 44 13.61 -4.54 16.88
CA TYR A 44 13.25 -4.94 15.51
C TYR A 44 12.16 -4.04 14.94
N SER A 45 12.10 -3.93 13.61
CA SER A 45 11.05 -3.12 12.96
C SER A 45 9.67 -3.70 13.19
N THR A 46 8.67 -2.85 13.48
CA THR A 46 7.30 -3.32 13.59
C THR A 46 6.73 -3.68 12.20
N PRO A 47 5.75 -4.59 12.09
CA PRO A 47 5.11 -4.89 10.80
C PRO A 47 4.44 -3.68 10.13
N TYR A 48 4.21 -2.60 10.88
CA TYR A 48 3.59 -1.36 10.41
C TYR A 48 4.61 -0.28 10.05
N ASP A 49 5.91 -0.53 10.22
CA ASP A 49 6.93 0.43 9.88
C ASP A 49 6.95 0.75 8.39
N LYS A 50 6.70 2.02 8.08
CA LYS A 50 6.82 2.59 6.75
C LYS A 50 7.79 3.76 6.82
N THR A 51 9.06 3.48 6.51
CA THR A 51 10.12 4.47 6.57
C THR A 51 9.82 5.71 5.75
N HIS A 52 9.38 5.53 4.51
CA HIS A 52 8.91 6.62 3.66
C HIS A 52 7.45 6.37 3.31
N ASP A 53 6.58 7.32 3.62
CA ASP A 53 5.17 7.34 3.20
C ASP A 53 4.92 8.66 2.48
N PHE A 54 4.45 8.58 1.24
CA PHE A 54 4.24 9.72 0.36
C PHE A 54 2.86 9.62 -0.29
N SER A 55 2.10 10.70 -0.20
CA SER A 55 0.75 10.76 -0.73
C SER A 55 0.51 12.08 -1.44
N ILE A 56 -0.09 12.03 -2.63
CA ILE A 56 -0.57 13.19 -3.38
C ILE A 56 -2.06 13.00 -3.62
N ASN A 57 -2.83 14.02 -3.28
CA ASN A 57 -4.21 14.15 -3.74
C ASN A 57 -4.32 15.43 -4.58
N ALA A 58 -4.84 15.32 -5.80
CA ALA A 58 -5.06 16.46 -6.65
C ALA A 58 -6.45 16.41 -7.29
N SER A 59 -7.07 17.57 -7.40
CA SER A 59 -8.39 17.80 -7.97
C SER A 59 -8.30 18.99 -8.91
N TYR A 60 -8.64 18.76 -10.18
CA TYR A 60 -8.64 19.78 -11.22
C TYR A 60 -10.05 20.02 -11.76
N GLN A 61 -10.56 21.23 -11.57
CA GLN A 61 -11.82 21.69 -12.14
C GLN A 61 -11.58 22.23 -13.56
N LEU A 62 -11.89 21.42 -14.58
CA LEU A 62 -11.76 21.84 -15.97
C LEU A 62 -12.87 22.83 -16.35
N SER A 63 -14.11 22.51 -16.00
CA SER A 63 -15.32 23.33 -16.20
C SER A 63 -16.37 22.99 -15.15
N GLU A 64 -17.49 23.70 -15.07
CA GLU A 64 -18.59 23.31 -14.16
C GLU A 64 -19.13 21.89 -14.40
N LYS A 65 -18.91 21.37 -15.62
CA LYS A 65 -19.34 20.04 -16.05
C LYS A 65 -18.33 18.94 -15.72
N TRP A 66 -17.03 19.24 -15.80
CA TRP A 66 -15.98 18.23 -15.66
C TRP A 66 -14.99 18.57 -14.55
N LYS A 67 -14.82 17.60 -13.65
CA LYS A 67 -13.80 17.62 -12.60
C LYS A 67 -12.98 16.34 -12.67
N PHE A 68 -11.65 16.47 -12.60
CA PHE A 68 -10.72 15.35 -12.58
C PHE A 68 -10.08 15.25 -11.20
N ASN A 69 -9.92 14.03 -10.70
CA ASN A 69 -9.25 13.74 -9.44
C ASN A 69 -8.16 12.71 -9.69
N SER A 70 -7.04 12.87 -8.99
CA SER A 70 -5.95 11.91 -8.96
C SER A 70 -5.47 11.69 -7.53
N ASN A 71 -5.19 10.45 -7.19
CA ASN A 71 -4.63 10.08 -5.91
C ASN A 71 -3.42 9.17 -6.15
N PHE A 72 -2.24 9.62 -5.71
CA PHE A 72 -1.03 8.83 -5.77
C PHE A 72 -0.57 8.51 -4.36
N VAL A 73 -0.21 7.27 -4.13
CA VAL A 73 0.37 6.81 -2.87
C VAL A 73 1.64 6.03 -3.18
N PHE A 74 2.67 6.25 -2.38
CA PHE A 74 3.91 5.50 -2.36
C PHE A 74 4.28 5.24 -0.90
N GLN A 75 4.72 4.03 -0.61
CA GLN A 75 5.23 3.69 0.71
C GLN A 75 6.35 2.65 0.57
N THR A 76 7.35 2.70 1.45
CA THR A 76 8.28 1.58 1.60
C THR A 76 7.53 0.30 1.97
N GLY A 77 8.08 -0.84 1.57
CA GLY A 77 7.47 -2.12 1.90
C GLY A 77 7.44 -2.38 3.40
N GLN A 78 6.40 -3.08 3.83
CA GLN A 78 6.27 -3.52 5.21
C GLN A 78 7.38 -4.50 5.56
N PRO A 79 7.94 -4.41 6.78
CA PRO A 79 8.93 -5.35 7.26
C PRO A 79 8.42 -6.79 7.29
N THR A 80 9.30 -7.72 6.96
CA THR A 80 9.02 -9.14 6.89
C THR A 80 10.31 -9.94 7.07
N ASN A 81 10.22 -11.27 6.98
CA ASN A 81 11.36 -12.17 7.09
C ASN A 81 11.44 -13.05 5.86
N TYR A 82 12.60 -13.05 5.22
CA TYR A 82 12.91 -13.98 4.14
C TYR A 82 13.74 -15.15 4.70
N PRO A 83 13.61 -16.34 4.10
CA PRO A 83 14.42 -17.48 4.50
C PRO A 83 15.89 -17.22 4.15
N VAL A 84 16.78 -17.51 5.10
CA VAL A 84 18.24 -17.40 4.92
C VAL A 84 18.87 -18.70 4.41
N GLY A 85 18.10 -19.78 4.43
CA GLY A 85 18.52 -21.08 3.96
C GLY A 85 17.35 -22.04 3.88
N GLN A 86 17.66 -23.30 3.64
CA GLN A 86 16.68 -24.38 3.62
C GLN A 86 17.38 -25.72 3.87
N TYR A 87 16.61 -26.71 4.28
CA TYR A 87 17.06 -28.10 4.37
C TYR A 87 15.95 -29.04 3.86
N GLU A 88 16.34 -30.23 3.44
CA GLU A 88 15.40 -31.24 2.96
C GLU A 88 15.09 -32.24 4.08
N VAL A 89 13.81 -32.49 4.33
CA VAL A 89 13.33 -33.55 5.23
C VAL A 89 12.33 -34.41 4.49
N GLN A 90 12.65 -35.70 4.30
CA GLN A 90 11.76 -36.66 3.63
C GLN A 90 11.27 -36.18 2.25
N GLY A 91 12.13 -35.51 1.47
CA GLY A 91 11.78 -34.95 0.16
C GLY A 91 11.09 -33.59 0.20
N LEU A 92 10.83 -33.01 1.38
CA LEU A 92 10.22 -31.69 1.55
C LEU A 92 11.30 -30.64 1.83
N ASN A 93 11.35 -29.59 1.02
CA ASN A 93 12.19 -28.42 1.31
C ASN A 93 11.56 -27.57 2.41
N VAL A 94 12.27 -27.45 3.53
CA VAL A 94 11.87 -26.64 4.69
C VAL A 94 12.71 -25.37 4.73
N PRO A 95 12.09 -24.17 4.63
CA PRO A 95 12.81 -22.91 4.73
C PRO A 95 13.33 -22.67 6.16
N VAL A 96 14.53 -22.12 6.26
CA VAL A 96 15.16 -21.69 7.52
C VAL A 96 15.13 -20.18 7.59
N TYR A 97 14.62 -19.66 8.69
CA TYR A 97 14.62 -18.23 8.99
C TYR A 97 15.69 -17.93 10.04
N ASP A 98 16.23 -16.71 10.03
CA ASP A 98 17.19 -16.26 11.05
C ASP A 98 16.42 -15.78 12.28
N ASP A 99 16.44 -16.58 13.35
CA ASP A 99 15.73 -16.31 14.61
C ASP A 99 16.24 -15.04 15.32
N ASN A 100 17.45 -14.55 14.97
CA ASN A 100 18.04 -13.32 15.51
C ASN A 100 17.76 -12.07 14.66
N LYS A 101 16.96 -12.18 13.58
CA LYS A 101 16.69 -11.08 12.66
C LYS A 101 15.20 -10.94 12.36
N ARG A 102 14.38 -10.68 13.36
CA ARG A 102 12.95 -10.41 13.19
C ARG A 102 12.74 -9.19 12.28
N ASN A 103 11.87 -9.32 11.28
CA ASN A 103 11.46 -8.22 10.40
C ASN A 103 12.63 -7.47 9.74
N ALA A 104 13.72 -8.17 9.42
CA ALA A 104 14.92 -7.56 8.84
C ALA A 104 14.81 -7.29 7.33
N ASP A 105 13.91 -7.98 6.65
CA ASP A 105 13.61 -7.78 5.23
C ASP A 105 12.37 -6.90 5.04
N ARG A 106 12.08 -6.52 3.80
CA ARG A 106 10.87 -5.77 3.46
C ARG A 106 10.25 -6.31 2.18
N LEU A 107 8.92 -6.27 2.13
CA LEU A 107 8.20 -6.45 0.88
C LEU A 107 8.66 -5.41 -0.17
N PRO A 108 8.43 -5.65 -1.47
CA PRO A 108 8.62 -4.61 -2.47
C PRO A 108 7.87 -3.33 -2.10
N ALA A 109 8.44 -2.16 -2.42
CA ALA A 109 7.77 -0.88 -2.20
C ALA A 109 6.37 -0.90 -2.82
N TYR A 110 5.40 -0.26 -2.17
CA TYR A 110 4.04 -0.17 -2.67
C TYR A 110 3.85 1.18 -3.33
N HIS A 111 3.23 1.21 -4.51
CA HIS A 111 2.76 2.44 -5.10
C HIS A 111 1.52 2.21 -5.95
N ARG A 112 0.63 3.22 -5.95
CA ARG A 112 -0.64 3.18 -6.67
C ARG A 112 -1.03 4.57 -7.14
N LEU A 113 -1.48 4.66 -8.39
CA LEU A 113 -2.13 5.85 -8.94
C LEU A 113 -3.59 5.53 -9.24
N ASP A 114 -4.50 6.29 -8.65
CA ASP A 114 -5.93 6.24 -8.91
C ASP A 114 -6.34 7.53 -9.63
N ILE A 115 -7.21 7.41 -10.62
CA ILE A 115 -7.79 8.56 -11.33
C ILE A 115 -9.30 8.48 -11.37
N ALA A 116 -9.95 9.64 -11.37
CA ALA A 116 -11.39 9.72 -11.56
C ALA A 116 -11.79 10.97 -12.33
N ALA A 117 -12.86 10.86 -13.11
CA ALA A 117 -13.53 11.97 -13.78
C ALA A 117 -14.98 12.04 -13.31
N THR A 118 -15.37 13.18 -12.77
CA THR A 118 -16.75 13.48 -12.39
C THR A 118 -17.38 14.34 -13.48
N LEU A 119 -18.52 13.88 -13.98
CA LEU A 119 -19.39 14.57 -14.91
C LEU A 119 -20.64 15.06 -14.17
N THR A 120 -20.78 16.38 -14.09
CA THR A 120 -21.96 17.05 -13.54
C THR A 120 -22.76 17.65 -14.69
N PRO A 121 -23.94 17.10 -15.05
CA PRO A 121 -24.76 17.67 -16.12
C PRO A 121 -25.21 19.10 -15.81
N GLU A 122 -25.08 20.00 -16.78
CA GLU A 122 -25.49 21.42 -16.64
C GLU A 122 -26.97 21.58 -16.28
N LYS A 123 -27.80 20.63 -16.73
CA LYS A 123 -29.23 20.56 -16.39
C LYS A 123 -29.50 20.43 -14.89
N ASN A 124 -28.49 20.14 -14.05
CA ASN A 124 -28.65 20.08 -12.59
C ASN A 124 -28.99 21.43 -11.96
N LYS A 125 -28.54 22.57 -12.55
CA LYS A 125 -28.65 23.89 -11.88
C LYS A 125 -30.08 24.30 -11.51
N ASN A 126 -31.07 23.87 -12.31
CA ASN A 126 -32.48 24.25 -12.14
C ASN A 126 -33.38 23.06 -11.80
N ARG A 127 -32.83 21.93 -11.36
CA ARG A 127 -33.59 20.72 -11.05
C ARG A 127 -33.56 20.43 -9.56
N ARG A 128 -34.72 20.02 -9.03
CA ARG A 128 -34.87 19.49 -7.66
C ARG A 128 -34.02 18.24 -7.44
N TRP A 129 -33.78 17.46 -8.49
CA TRP A 129 -32.91 16.29 -8.48
C TRP A 129 -31.63 16.61 -9.24
N GLN A 130 -30.49 16.58 -8.54
CA GLN A 130 -29.17 16.78 -9.12
C GLN A 130 -28.44 15.44 -9.19
N GLY A 131 -27.94 15.07 -10.36
CA GLY A 131 -27.20 13.81 -10.54
C GLY A 131 -25.78 14.04 -11.02
N GLU A 132 -24.83 13.21 -10.61
CA GLU A 132 -23.46 13.25 -11.12
C GLU A 132 -22.99 11.84 -11.46
N TRP A 133 -22.18 11.73 -12.52
CA TRP A 133 -21.54 10.48 -12.89
C TRP A 133 -20.07 10.55 -12.50
N VAL A 134 -19.56 9.50 -11.88
CA VAL A 134 -18.14 9.37 -11.53
C VAL A 134 -17.58 8.15 -12.23
N PHE A 135 -16.60 8.38 -13.09
CA PHE A 135 -15.82 7.35 -13.77
C PHE A 135 -14.48 7.25 -13.07
N GLY A 136 -14.12 6.07 -12.58
CA GLY A 136 -12.90 5.84 -11.81
C GLY A 136 -12.07 4.71 -12.40
N ILE A 137 -10.76 4.80 -12.24
CA ILE A 137 -9.82 3.71 -12.45
C ILE A 137 -8.91 3.65 -11.24
N TYR A 138 -9.07 2.60 -10.44
CA TYR A 138 -8.18 2.27 -9.33
C TYR A 138 -6.96 1.51 -9.86
N ASN A 139 -5.78 1.88 -9.36
CA ASN A 139 -4.49 1.31 -9.78
C ASN A 139 -4.28 1.37 -11.30
N LEU A 140 -4.23 2.57 -11.86
CA LEU A 140 -4.21 2.89 -13.30
C LEU A 140 -3.18 2.10 -14.10
N TYR A 141 -1.96 1.92 -13.59
CA TYR A 141 -0.89 1.17 -14.26
C TYR A 141 -0.85 -0.32 -13.88
N GLY A 142 -1.88 -0.82 -13.16
CA GLY A 142 -2.08 -2.23 -12.91
C GLY A 142 -0.98 -2.91 -12.12
N ARG A 143 -0.26 -2.18 -11.27
CA ARG A 143 0.86 -2.77 -10.52
C ARG A 143 0.36 -3.82 -9.55
N GLN A 144 1.00 -4.98 -9.59
CA GLN A 144 0.83 -6.03 -8.61
C GLN A 144 1.58 -5.64 -7.34
N ASN A 145 0.92 -4.87 -6.48
CA ASN A 145 1.45 -4.51 -5.17
C ASN A 145 1.43 -5.74 -4.24
N ALA A 146 2.56 -6.07 -3.63
CA ALA A 146 2.67 -7.21 -2.72
C ALA A 146 1.85 -6.96 -1.44
N ALA A 147 0.84 -7.79 -1.19
CA ALA A 147 0.16 -7.87 0.11
C ALA A 147 0.84 -8.89 1.03
N SER A 148 1.41 -9.95 0.44
CA SER A 148 2.26 -10.92 1.12
C SER A 148 3.21 -11.59 0.13
N LEU A 149 4.28 -12.18 0.66
CA LEU A 149 5.21 -13.03 -0.08
C LEU A 149 5.34 -14.35 0.67
N ALA A 150 5.05 -15.45 -0.01
CA ALA A 150 5.14 -16.80 0.55
C ALA A 150 6.28 -17.56 -0.13
N PHE A 151 7.14 -18.20 0.66
CA PHE A 151 8.21 -19.04 0.16
C PHE A 151 7.77 -20.50 0.22
N ARG A 152 7.77 -21.18 -0.93
CA ARG A 152 7.35 -22.56 -1.02
C ARG A 152 8.09 -23.30 -2.11
N GLN A 153 8.03 -24.62 -2.06
CA GLN A 153 8.41 -25.47 -3.18
C GLN A 153 7.24 -25.56 -4.15
N ASN A 154 7.53 -25.36 -5.44
CA ASN A 154 6.59 -25.56 -6.52
C ASN A 154 6.31 -27.07 -6.68
N LYS A 155 5.03 -27.47 -6.73
CA LYS A 155 4.63 -28.88 -6.74
C LYS A 155 4.93 -29.61 -8.06
N GLU A 156 5.11 -28.87 -9.16
CA GLU A 156 5.33 -29.44 -10.49
C GLU A 156 6.82 -29.49 -10.84
N THR A 157 7.53 -28.39 -10.57
CA THR A 157 8.94 -28.25 -10.93
C THR A 157 9.89 -28.66 -9.81
N PHE A 158 9.38 -28.86 -8.59
CA PHE A 158 10.15 -29.08 -7.35
C PHE A 158 11.18 -27.98 -7.03
N LYS A 159 11.13 -26.85 -7.75
CA LYS A 159 11.95 -25.68 -7.51
C LYS A 159 11.32 -24.80 -6.45
N ASN A 160 12.15 -24.11 -5.67
CA ASN A 160 11.65 -23.13 -4.74
C ASN A 160 11.22 -21.86 -5.47
N GLU A 161 10.12 -21.28 -5.01
CA GLU A 161 9.55 -20.06 -5.54
C GLU A 161 9.15 -19.12 -4.40
N ALA A 162 9.27 -17.82 -4.67
CA ALA A 162 8.68 -16.77 -3.87
C ALA A 162 7.39 -16.33 -4.56
N VAL A 163 6.25 -16.64 -3.94
CA VAL A 163 4.92 -16.37 -4.49
C VAL A 163 4.38 -15.08 -3.88
N GLN A 164 4.29 -14.05 -4.72
CA GLN A 164 3.71 -12.78 -4.33
C GLN A 164 2.19 -12.85 -4.47
N THR A 165 1.46 -12.49 -3.40
CA THR A 165 0.02 -12.27 -3.47
C THR A 165 -0.27 -10.79 -3.60
N SER A 166 -1.10 -10.42 -4.58
CA SER A 166 -1.57 -9.05 -4.82
C SER A 166 -3.10 -9.03 -4.86
N ILE A 167 -3.71 -8.02 -4.24
CA ILE A 167 -5.18 -7.99 -4.08
C ILE A 167 -5.87 -7.44 -5.33
N PHE A 168 -5.45 -6.28 -5.82
CA PHE A 168 -6.13 -5.58 -6.91
C PHE A 168 -5.17 -5.14 -8.02
N GLY A 169 -5.48 -5.54 -9.25
CA GLY A 169 -4.92 -4.96 -10.48
C GLY A 169 -5.66 -3.67 -10.86
N VAL A 170 -5.81 -3.42 -12.16
CA VAL A 170 -6.62 -2.30 -12.66
C VAL A 170 -8.10 -2.58 -12.36
N VAL A 171 -8.79 -1.66 -11.67
CA VAL A 171 -10.23 -1.80 -11.39
C VAL A 171 -10.98 -0.58 -11.92
N PRO A 172 -11.73 -0.69 -13.03
CA PRO A 172 -12.59 0.38 -13.51
C PRO A 172 -13.89 0.45 -12.70
N SER A 173 -14.45 1.64 -12.55
CA SER A 173 -15.71 1.87 -11.85
C SER A 173 -16.55 2.95 -12.51
N VAL A 174 -17.87 2.79 -12.47
CA VAL A 174 -18.85 3.82 -12.84
C VAL A 174 -19.86 3.95 -11.72
N THR A 175 -20.03 5.15 -11.19
CA THR A 175 -20.99 5.45 -10.13
C THR A 175 -21.91 6.57 -10.57
N TYR A 176 -23.19 6.46 -10.26
CA TYR A 176 -24.16 7.54 -10.41
C TYR A 176 -24.63 7.99 -9.02
N ASN A 177 -24.34 9.23 -8.64
CA ASN A 177 -24.84 9.83 -7.40
C ASN A 177 -26.02 10.73 -7.74
N PHE A 178 -27.01 10.79 -6.86
CA PHE A 178 -28.13 11.73 -6.95
C PHE A 178 -28.39 12.39 -5.60
N LYS A 179 -28.81 13.65 -5.63
CA LYS A 179 -29.18 14.47 -4.47
C LYS A 179 -30.53 15.13 -4.74
N PHE A 180 -31.36 15.25 -3.70
CA PHE A 180 -32.73 15.79 -3.74
C PHE A 180 -32.90 16.99 -2.80
#